data_AF-A0AAW6UAH3-F1
#
_entry.id   AF-A0AAW6UAH3-F1
#
_cell.length_a   1.000
_cell.length_b   1.000
_cell.length_c   1.000
_cell.angle_alpha   90.00
_cell.angle_beta   90.00
_cell.angle_gamma   90.00
#
_symmetry.space_group_name_H-M   'P 1'
#
loop_
_entity.id
_entity.type
_entity.pdbx_description
1 polymer ?
#
loop_
_entity_poly.entity_id
_entity_poly.type
_entity_poly.pdbx_seq_one_letter_code
_entity_poly.pdbx_strand_id
1 'polypeptide(L)'
;MDFTAHSIFILIIPVIVSPLAIYISGILMGFGISGPGLIPHTMYGDVIDAGQIKLKDCLDGQISGFTNFFNKIAQTVGLSLVMFLISLAGFREQQIGVVLIIEQPDSAMLMIRVIMAIAPLIFRSIGIFISN
;
A
#
# COMPACT_ATOMS: atom_id res chain seq x y z
N MET A 1 -7.36 5.26 -17.55
CA MET A 1 -8.42 4.34 -17.09
C MET A 1 -7.93 3.59 -15.87
N ASP A 2 -8.43 4.03 -14.73
CA ASP A 2 -7.55 4.54 -13.69
C ASP A 2 -7.61 3.66 -12.44
N PHE A 3 -6.48 3.54 -11.74
CA PHE A 3 -6.37 2.81 -10.48
C PHE A 3 -7.47 3.19 -9.46
N THR A 4 -7.96 4.42 -9.52
CA THR A 4 -9.11 4.95 -8.76
C THR A 4 -10.41 4.19 -9.02
N ALA A 5 -10.67 3.75 -10.25
CA ALA A 5 -11.86 2.96 -10.58
C ALA A 5 -11.79 1.54 -9.99
N HIS A 6 -10.58 0.97 -9.85
CA HIS A 6 -10.37 -0.36 -9.27
C HIS A 6 -10.50 -0.34 -7.75
N SER A 7 -10.03 0.71 -7.07
CA SER A 7 -10.22 0.89 -5.63
C SER A 7 -11.70 0.95 -5.23
N ILE A 8 -12.54 1.54 -6.08
CA ILE A 8 -14.01 1.59 -5.90
C ILE A 8 -14.65 0.22 -6.22
N PHE A 9 -14.11 -0.51 -7.20
CA PHE A 9 -14.58 -1.84 -7.58
C PHE A 9 -14.47 -2.87 -6.43
N ILE A 10 -13.43 -2.78 -5.60
CA ILE A 10 -13.25 -3.62 -4.39
C ILE A 10 -14.41 -3.45 -3.39
N LEU A 11 -15.07 -2.29 -3.38
CA LEU A 11 -16.18 -2.01 -2.46
C LEU A 11 -17.48 -2.74 -2.87
N ILE A 12 -17.59 -3.10 -4.14
CA ILE A 12 -18.78 -3.71 -4.77
C ILE A 12 -18.67 -5.24 -4.85
N ILE A 13 -17.47 -5.82 -4.72
CA ILE A 13 -17.28 -7.27 -4.80
C ILE A 13 -17.97 -7.96 -3.60
N PRO A 14 -18.98 -8.83 -3.83
CA PRO A 14 -19.61 -9.59 -2.76
C PRO A 14 -18.64 -10.63 -2.20
N VAL A 15 -18.84 -11.03 -0.93
CA VAL A 15 -17.99 -12.02 -0.21
C VAL A 15 -17.96 -13.38 -0.92
N ILE A 16 -18.94 -13.67 -1.77
CA ILE A 16 -19.04 -14.87 -2.59
C ILE A 16 -18.75 -14.51 -4.06
N VAL A 17 -17.49 -14.64 -4.45
CA VAL A 17 -17.04 -14.57 -5.85
C VAL A 17 -16.21 -15.79 -6.17
N SER A 18 -16.28 -16.24 -7.43
CA SER A 18 -15.47 -17.37 -7.88
C SER A 18 -13.97 -17.03 -7.71
N PRO A 19 -13.13 -18.00 -7.28
CA PRO A 19 -11.69 -17.76 -7.10
C PRO A 19 -11.01 -17.18 -8.35
N LEU A 20 -11.51 -17.53 -9.53
CA LEU A 20 -11.03 -17.06 -10.83
C LEU A 20 -11.25 -15.55 -11.03
N ALA A 21 -12.37 -14.99 -10.57
CA ALA A 21 -12.62 -13.55 -10.66
C ALA A 21 -11.65 -12.75 -9.79
N ILE A 22 -11.31 -13.26 -8.60
CA ILE A 22 -10.30 -12.66 -7.71
C ILE A 22 -8.95 -12.65 -8.42
N TYR A 23 -8.52 -13.77 -9.02
CA TYR A 23 -7.25 -13.83 -9.73
C TYR A 23 -7.17 -12.87 -10.92
N ILE A 24 -8.23 -12.77 -11.74
CA ILE A 24 -8.26 -11.83 -12.87
C ILE A 24 -8.18 -10.39 -12.37
N SER A 25 -8.91 -10.05 -11.31
CA SER A 25 -8.84 -8.70 -10.71
C SER A 25 -7.44 -8.38 -10.19
N GLY A 26 -6.76 -9.36 -9.58
CA GLY A 26 -5.38 -9.23 -9.11
C GLY A 26 -4.39 -8.97 -10.25
N ILE A 27 -4.55 -9.65 -11.40
CA ILE A 27 -3.72 -9.43 -12.58
C ILE A 27 -3.87 -7.99 -13.09
N LEU A 28 -5.11 -7.52 -13.27
CA LEU A 28 -5.39 -6.15 -13.73
C LEU A 28 -4.85 -5.10 -12.74
N MET A 29 -4.99 -5.35 -11.45
CA MET A 29 -4.45 -4.48 -10.40
C MET A 29 -2.92 -4.44 -10.42
N GLY A 30 -2.26 -5.57 -10.66
CA GLY A 30 -0.81 -5.67 -10.78
C GLY A 30 -0.24 -4.80 -11.91
N PHE A 31 -0.91 -4.78 -13.07
CA PHE A 31 -0.55 -3.88 -14.17
C PHE A 31 -0.66 -2.39 -13.79
N GLY A 32 -1.63 -2.03 -12.94
CA GLY A 32 -1.83 -0.64 -12.50
C GLY A 32 -0.84 -0.12 -11.45
N ILE A 33 -0.14 -1.02 -10.75
CA ILE A 33 0.83 -0.69 -9.70
C ILE A 33 2.27 -0.63 -10.26
N SER A 34 2.57 -1.39 -11.31
CA SER A 34 3.94 -1.55 -11.82
C SER A 34 4.60 -0.24 -12.25
N GLY A 35 3.87 0.68 -12.90
CA GLY A 35 4.43 1.95 -13.38
C GLY A 35 4.98 2.83 -12.24
N PRO A 36 4.11 3.38 -11.37
CA PRO A 36 4.55 4.24 -10.27
C PRO A 36 5.45 3.53 -9.25
N GLY A 37 5.35 2.21 -9.13
CA GLY A 37 6.18 1.43 -8.22
C GLY A 37 7.62 1.28 -8.72
N LEU A 38 7.84 1.04 -10.01
CA LEU A 38 9.16 0.70 -10.53
C LEU A 38 9.98 1.93 -10.94
N ILE A 39 9.33 2.98 -11.47
CA ILE A 39 10.02 4.16 -12.02
C ILE A 39 10.93 4.84 -10.96
N PRO A 40 10.47 5.14 -9.73
CA PRO A 40 11.31 5.80 -8.73
C PRO A 40 12.48 4.91 -8.28
N HIS A 41 12.29 3.59 -8.23
CA HIS A 41 13.34 2.66 -7.82
C HIS A 41 14.47 2.59 -8.85
N THR A 42 14.15 2.66 -10.15
CA THR A 42 15.18 2.70 -11.21
C THR A 42 15.84 4.07 -11.30
N MET A 43 15.07 5.16 -11.11
CA MET A 43 15.60 6.52 -11.12
C MET A 43 16.48 6.84 -9.90
N TYR A 44 16.39 6.04 -8.83
CA TYR A 44 17.15 6.28 -7.61
C TYR A 44 18.66 6.34 -7.89
N GLY A 45 19.20 5.44 -8.71
CA GLY A 45 20.61 5.45 -9.11
C GLY A 45 21.00 6.75 -9.83
N ASP A 46 20.20 7.19 -10.80
CA ASP A 46 20.45 8.42 -11.56
C ASP A 46 20.50 9.66 -10.66
N VAL A 47 19.67 9.72 -9.61
CA VAL A 47 19.65 10.83 -8.64
C VAL A 47 20.90 10.81 -7.77
N ILE A 48 21.39 9.63 -7.38
CA ILE A 48 22.63 9.49 -6.61
C ILE A 48 23.83 9.94 -7.45
N ASP A 49 23.94 9.48 -8.70
CA ASP A 49 25.01 9.85 -9.63
C ASP A 49 25.02 11.38 -9.88
N ALA A 50 23.84 11.97 -10.12
CA ALA A 50 23.71 13.42 -10.28
C ALA A 50 24.09 14.19 -9.00
N GLY A 51 23.76 13.64 -7.83
CA GLY A 51 24.15 14.17 -6.53
C GLY A 51 25.66 14.16 -6.33
N GLN A 52 26.33 13.05 -6.67
CA GLN A 52 27.78 12.90 -6.57
C GLN A 52 28.53 13.90 -7.45
N ILE A 53 28.07 14.16 -8.67
CA ILE A 53 28.69 15.16 -9.56
C ILE A 53 28.60 16.57 -8.96
N LYS A 54 27.47 16.91 -8.33
CA LYS A 54 27.26 18.24 -7.74
C LYS A 54 27.98 18.44 -6.41
N LEU A 55 27.97 17.42 -5.55
CA LEU A 55 28.49 17.49 -4.19
C LEU A 55 29.97 17.06 -4.10
N LYS A 56 30.50 16.43 -5.17
CA LYS A 56 31.85 15.85 -5.26
C LYS A 56 32.17 14.87 -4.13
N ASP A 57 31.14 14.25 -3.56
CA ASP A 57 31.25 13.30 -2.46
C ASP A 57 30.42 12.06 -2.75
N CYS A 58 30.89 10.91 -2.26
CA CYS A 58 30.20 9.63 -2.43
C CYS A 58 29.14 9.47 -1.34
N LEU A 59 27.87 9.67 -1.72
CA LEU A 59 26.75 9.73 -0.77
C LEU A 59 25.84 8.50 -0.81
N ASP A 60 26.21 7.47 -1.58
CA ASP A 60 25.39 6.29 -1.86
C ASP A 60 24.85 5.63 -0.59
N GLY A 61 25.74 5.42 0.39
CA GLY A 61 25.40 4.81 1.67
C GLY A 61 24.52 5.70 2.57
N GLN A 62 24.77 7.01 2.58
CA GLN A 62 24.04 7.95 3.42
C GLN A 62 22.61 8.16 2.90
N ILE A 63 22.44 8.38 1.60
CA ILE A 63 21.12 8.58 1.00
C ILE A 63 20.33 7.27 1.00
N SER A 64 20.97 6.12 0.77
CA SER A 64 20.29 4.82 0.84
C SER A 64 19.86 4.47 2.26
N GLY A 65 20.72 4.70 3.24
CA GLY A 65 20.38 4.52 4.65
C GLY A 65 19.21 5.41 5.09
N PHE A 66 19.25 6.69 4.74
CA PHE A 66 18.19 7.64 5.04
C PHE A 66 16.87 7.25 4.38
N THR A 67 16.87 6.96 3.08
CA THR A 67 15.68 6.55 2.33
C THR A 67 15.05 5.29 2.92
N ASN A 68 15.85 4.27 3.24
CA ASN A 68 15.36 3.04 3.85
C ASN A 68 14.81 3.24 5.26
N PHE A 69 15.42 4.13 6.04
CA PHE A 69 14.95 4.47 7.39
C PHE A 69 13.56 5.12 7.34
N PHE A 70 13.37 6.14 6.50
CA PHE A 70 12.06 6.80 6.33
C PHE A 70 11.00 5.85 5.79
N ASN A 71 11.36 5.00 4.81
CA ASN A 71 10.45 3.99 4.28
C ASN A 71 9.95 3.02 5.35
N LYS A 72 10.85 2.57 6.25
CA LYS A 72 10.47 1.69 7.36
C LYS A 72 9.56 2.40 8.36
N ILE A 73 9.88 3.65 8.72
CA ILE A 73 9.01 4.44 9.62
C ILE A 73 7.63 4.62 9.00
N ALA A 74 7.55 5.02 7.73
CA ALA A 74 6.28 5.21 7.04
C ALA A 74 5.45 3.91 7.01
N GLN A 75 6.08 2.76 6.72
CA GLN A 75 5.41 1.46 6.74
C GLN A 75 4.91 1.08 8.13
N THR A 76 5.72 1.26 9.17
CA THR A 76 5.33 0.96 10.56
C THR A 76 4.21 1.87 11.04
N VAL A 77 4.29 3.17 10.77
CA VAL A 77 3.25 4.14 11.14
C VAL A 77 1.95 3.83 10.40
N GLY A 78 2.03 3.55 9.10
CA GLY A 78 0.87 3.17 8.29
C GLY A 78 0.21 1.90 8.81
N LEU A 79 0.98 0.85 9.08
CA LEU A 79 0.47 -0.41 9.60
C LEU A 79 -0.14 -0.23 11.01
N SER A 80 0.54 0.49 11.90
CA SER A 80 0.05 0.75 13.25
C SER A 80 -1.28 1.51 13.25
N LEU A 81 -1.42 2.51 12.37
CA LEU A 81 -2.68 3.24 12.19
C LEU A 81 -3.81 2.31 11.73
N VAL A 82 -3.55 1.46 10.73
CA VAL A 82 -4.55 0.50 10.22
C VAL A 82 -4.98 -0.46 11.32
N MET A 83 -4.03 -1.04 12.07
CA MET A 83 -4.32 -1.94 13.18
C MET A 83 -5.14 -1.26 14.29
N PHE A 84 -4.84 -0.01 14.60
CA PHE A 84 -5.61 0.78 15.55
C PHE A 84 -7.06 1.00 15.09
N LEU A 85 -7.28 1.37 13.82
CA LEU A 85 -8.61 1.63 13.27
C LEU A 85 -9.49 0.37 13.22
N ILE A 86 -8.93 -0.78 12.83
CA ILE A 86 -9.71 -2.03 12.82
C ILE A 86 -10.00 -2.53 14.25
N SER A 87 -9.10 -2.29 15.21
CA SER A 87 -9.34 -2.61 16.61
C SER A 87 -10.54 -1.81 17.15
N LEU A 88 -10.63 -0.50 16.84
CA LEU A 88 -11.79 0.32 17.16
C LEU A 88 -13.08 -0.17 16.50
N ALA A 89 -13.00 -0.79 15.32
CA ALA A 89 -14.15 -1.36 14.61
C ALA A 89 -14.61 -2.73 15.18
N GLY A 90 -13.94 -3.25 16.21
CA GLY A 90 -14.26 -4.51 16.86
C GLY A 90 -13.61 -5.74 16.23
N PHE A 91 -12.47 -5.56 15.55
CA PHE A 91 -11.70 -6.66 14.97
C PHE A 91 -11.33 -7.72 16.02
N ARG A 92 -11.57 -9.00 15.71
CA ARG A 92 -11.29 -10.12 16.61
C ARG A 92 -10.00 -10.80 16.18
N GLU A 93 -8.98 -10.74 17.04
CA GLU A 93 -7.70 -11.41 16.79
C GLU A 93 -7.84 -12.92 16.97
N GLN A 94 -7.28 -13.68 16.03
CA GLN A 94 -7.21 -15.13 16.15
C GLN A 94 -5.99 -15.51 17.00
N GLN A 95 -6.22 -16.28 18.05
CA GLN A 95 -5.15 -16.78 18.90
C GLN A 95 -4.34 -17.87 18.18
N ILE A 96 -3.02 -17.77 18.30
CA ILE A 96 -2.08 -18.73 17.71
C ILE A 96 -2.29 -20.09 18.38
N GLY A 97 -2.61 -21.12 17.59
CA GLY A 97 -2.85 -22.49 18.07
C GLY A 97 -4.33 -22.88 18.19
N VAL A 98 -5.27 -21.97 17.94
CA VAL A 98 -6.71 -22.28 17.89
C VAL A 98 -7.15 -22.39 16.43
N VAL A 99 -7.70 -23.55 16.05
CA VAL A 99 -8.14 -23.87 14.68
C VAL A 99 -9.55 -23.33 14.37
N LEU A 100 -10.21 -22.69 15.34
CA LEU A 100 -11.52 -22.09 15.14
C LEU A 100 -11.39 -20.85 14.27
N ILE A 101 -12.04 -20.88 13.11
CA ILE A 101 -12.23 -19.71 12.25
C ILE A 101 -13.20 -18.77 12.99
N ILE A 102 -12.70 -17.62 13.41
CA ILE A 102 -13.52 -16.59 14.07
C ILE A 102 -14.16 -15.74 12.97
N GLU A 103 -15.48 -15.73 12.91
CA GLU A 103 -16.21 -14.80 12.04
C GLU A 103 -15.96 -13.36 12.51
N GLN A 104 -15.55 -12.51 11.57
CA GLN A 104 -15.29 -11.10 11.83
C GLN A 104 -16.61 -10.31 11.82
N PRO A 105 -16.82 -9.37 12.76
CA PRO A 105 -17.99 -8.50 12.74
C PRO A 105 -18.10 -7.69 11.44
N ASP A 106 -19.32 -7.43 10.98
CA ASP A 106 -19.58 -6.64 9.76
C ASP A 106 -18.92 -5.26 9.80
N SER A 107 -18.90 -4.62 10.98
CA SER A 107 -18.21 -3.34 11.23
C SER A 107 -16.71 -3.42 10.91
N ALA A 108 -16.02 -4.47 11.34
CA ALA A 108 -14.59 -4.67 11.07
C ALA A 108 -14.35 -4.94 9.58
N MET A 109 -15.22 -5.74 8.95
CA MET A 109 -15.15 -6.00 7.51
C MET A 109 -15.34 -4.72 6.68
N LEU A 110 -16.30 -3.86 7.06
CA LEU A 110 -16.51 -2.57 6.42
C LEU A 110 -15.29 -1.66 6.61
N MET A 111 -14.72 -1.58 7.82
CA MET A 111 -13.52 -0.79 8.09
C MET A 111 -12.34 -1.20 7.19
N ILE A 112 -12.08 -2.51 7.06
CA ILE A 112 -11.01 -3.02 6.20
C ILE A 112 -11.23 -2.60 4.74
N ARG A 113 -12.47 -2.71 4.23
CA ARG A 113 -12.80 -2.29 2.85
C ARG A 113 -12.60 -0.80 2.64
N VAL A 114 -13.04 0.02 3.60
CA VAL A 114 -12.88 1.48 3.56
C VAL A 114 -11.40 1.85 3.54
N ILE A 115 -10.58 1.23 4.39
CA ILE A 115 -9.14 1.47 4.43
C ILE A 115 -8.47 1.08 3.10
N MET A 116 -8.77 -0.12 2.58
CA MET A 116 -8.18 -0.59 1.32
C MET A 116 -8.59 0.24 0.11
N ALA A 117 -9.80 0.83 0.11
CA ALA A 117 -10.26 1.68 -0.97
C ALA A 117 -9.75 3.12 -0.86
N ILE A 118 -9.87 3.73 0.33
CA ILE A 118 -9.62 5.16 0.54
C ILE A 118 -8.13 5.45 0.71
N ALA A 119 -7.38 4.63 1.46
CA ALA A 119 -6.00 4.96 1.77
C ALA A 119 -5.12 5.03 0.50
N PRO A 120 -5.12 4.03 -0.40
CA PRO A 120 -4.36 4.12 -1.64
C PRO A 120 -4.83 5.28 -2.54
N LEU A 121 -6.13 5.60 -2.53
CA LEU A 121 -6.68 6.70 -3.31
C LEU A 121 -6.10 8.04 -2.84
N ILE A 122 -6.17 8.33 -1.54
CA ILE A 122 -5.68 9.60 -0.98
C ILE A 122 -4.16 9.74 -1.19
N PHE A 123 -3.38 8.74 -0.76
CA PHE A 123 -1.92 8.84 -0.83
C PHE A 123 -1.42 8.91 -2.28
N ARG A 124 -2.02 8.13 -3.19
CA ARG A 124 -1.66 8.19 -4.60
C ARG A 124 -2.07 9.52 -5.24
N SER A 125 -3.25 10.05 -4.92
CA SER A 125 -3.67 11.37 -5.42
C SER A 125 -2.75 12.49 -4.97
N ILE A 126 -2.30 12.47 -3.71
CA ILE A 126 -1.29 13.41 -3.20
C ILE A 126 0.03 13.24 -3.96
N GLY A 127 0.49 12.00 -4.16
CA GLY A 127 1.71 11.72 -4.91
C GLY A 127 1.67 12.25 -6.35
N ILE A 128 0.55 12.08 -7.04
CA ILE A 128 0.34 12.61 -8.40
C ILE A 128 0.30 14.15 -8.38
N PHE A 129 -0.38 14.76 -7.41
CA PHE A 129 -0.47 16.21 -7.30
C PHE A 129 0.90 16.86 -7.06
N ILE A 130 1.77 16.26 -6.24
CA ILE A 130 3.13 16.77 -6.00
C ILE A 130 4.03 16.57 -7.22
N SER A 131 3.78 15.53 -8.02
CA SER A 131 4.57 15.19 -9.20
C SER A 131 4.23 16.02 -10.44
N ASN A 132 3.13 16.78 -10.43
CA ASN A 132 2.66 17.65 -11.51
C ASN A 132 3.06 19.10 -11.21
#